data_AF-A0A7W3IZW6-F1
#
_entry.id   AF-A0A7W3IZW6-F1
#
_cell.length_a   1.000
_cell.length_b   1.000
_cell.length_c   1.000
_cell.angle_alpha   90.00
_cell.angle_beta   90.00
_cell.angle_gamma   90.00
#
_symmetry.space_group_name_H-M   'P 1'
#
loop_
_entity.id
_entity.type
_entity.pdbx_description
1 polymer ?
#
loop_
_entity_poly.entity_id
_entity_poly.type
_entity_poly.pdbx_seq_one_letter_code
_entity_poly.pdbx_strand_id
1 'polypeptide(L)' 'MKTISFDLKQPNALPATKAALRAAGFDATTGSPRSGDTGTAIIDISDVSEDREPEAFRIVKQHAPYAAALH' A
#
# COMPACT_ATOMS: atom_id res chain seq x y z
N MET A 1 11.99 10.11 -6.73
CA MET A 1 10.74 9.33 -6.82
C MET A 1 11.06 7.93 -6.37
N LYS A 2 10.37 7.42 -5.34
CA LYS A 2 10.61 6.09 -4.78
C LYS A 2 9.34 5.24 -4.82
N THR A 3 9.53 3.93 -4.74
CA THR A 3 8.43 2.99 -4.52
C THR A 3 8.37 2.66 -3.03
N ILE A 4 7.16 2.70 -2.47
CA ILE A 4 6.89 2.29 -1.09
C ILE A 4 5.96 1.09 -1.15
N SER A 5 6.34 0.00 -0.49
CA SER A 5 5.54 -1.22 -0.44
C SER A 5 4.91 -1.39 0.93
N PHE A 6 3.67 -1.88 1.00
CA PHE A 6 3.02 -2.24 2.26
C PHE A 6 2.51 -3.69 2.21
N ASP A 7 2.75 -4.41 3.31
CA ASP A 7 2.19 -5.73 3.59
C ASP A 7 0.86 -5.55 4.33
N LEU A 8 -0.25 -5.85 3.65
CA LEU A 8 -1.59 -5.85 4.19
C LEU A 8 -1.88 -7.22 4.80
N LYS A 9 -1.93 -7.29 6.13
CA LYS A 9 -2.42 -8.46 6.91
C LYS A 9 -3.91 -8.76 6.71
N GLN A 10 -4.58 -8.00 5.85
CA GLN A 10 -6.00 -8.09 5.51
C GLN A 10 -6.15 -7.97 3.99
N PRO A 11 -6.08 -9.07 3.23
CA PRO A 11 -6.09 -9.03 1.77
C PRO A 11 -7.41 -8.49 1.20
N ASN A 12 -8.51 -8.59 1.95
CA ASN A 12 -9.78 -7.96 1.63
C ASN A 12 -9.77 -6.42 1.66
N ALA A 13 -8.80 -5.80 2.35
CA ALA A 13 -8.63 -4.35 2.36
C ALA A 13 -7.92 -3.82 1.10
N LEU A 14 -7.25 -4.69 0.34
CA LEU A 14 -6.46 -4.30 -0.85
C LEU A 14 -7.26 -3.49 -1.88
N PRO A 15 -8.49 -3.88 -2.29
CA PRO A 15 -9.24 -3.13 -3.29
C PRO A 15 -9.58 -1.71 -2.81
N ALA A 16 -9.97 -1.58 -1.54
CA ALA A 16 -10.34 -0.29 -0.93
C ALA A 16 -9.11 0.62 -0.77
N THR A 17 -8.00 0.10 -0.25
CA THR A 17 -6.74 0.86 -0.12
C THR A 17 -6.21 1.31 -1.46
N LYS A 18 -6.23 0.44 -2.49
CA LYS A 18 -5.79 0.78 -3.85
C LYS A 18 -6.66 1.87 -4.48
N ALA A 19 -7.98 1.80 -4.32
CA ALA A 19 -8.89 2.83 -4.81
C ALA A 19 -8.64 4.19 -4.12
N ALA A 20 -8.44 4.19 -2.80
CA ALA A 20 -8.17 5.41 -2.04
C ALA A 20 -6.84 6.07 -2.43
N LEU A 21 -5.78 5.27 -2.65
CA LEU A 21 -4.50 5.78 -3.14
C LEU A 21 -4.61 6.38 -4.53
N ARG A 22 -5.32 5.73 -5.46
CA ARG A 22 -5.56 6.27 -6.80
C ARG A 22 -6.40 7.55 -6.77
N ALA A 23 -7.41 7.62 -5.89
CA ALA A 23 -8.21 8.83 -5.71
C ALA A 23 -7.38 10.01 -5.17
N ALA A 24 -6.36 9.74 -4.37
CA ALA A 24 -5.37 10.72 -3.93
C ALA A 24 -4.27 10.99 -4.98
N GLY A 25 -4.32 10.35 -6.16
CA GLY A 25 -3.34 10.56 -7.23
C GLY A 25 -2.00 9.87 -7.00
N PHE A 26 -1.98 8.74 -6.27
CA PHE A 26 -0.83 7.84 -6.19
C PHE A 26 -0.97 6.69 -7.19
N ASP A 27 0.15 6.26 -7.78
CA ASP A 27 0.17 5.05 -8.61
C ASP A 27 0.34 3.79 -7.75
N ALA A 28 -0.80 3.27 -7.29
CA ALA A 28 -0.85 2.05 -6.50
C ALA A 28 -1.11 0.81 -7.38
N THR A 29 -0.23 -0.17 -7.26
CA THR A 29 -0.27 -1.48 -7.92
C THR A 29 -0.27 -2.61 -6.90
N THR A 30 -0.65 -3.81 -7.35
CA THR A 30 -0.66 -4.98 -6.47
C THR A 30 0.71 -5.65 -6.60
N GLY A 31 1.43 -5.72 -5.48
CA GLY A 31 2.74 -6.36 -5.42
C GLY A 31 2.64 -7.89 -5.41
N SER A 32 3.79 -8.54 -5.57
CA SER A 32 3.86 -9.99 -5.48
C SER A 32 3.73 -10.42 -4.01
N PRO A 33 2.89 -11.42 -3.67
CA PRO A 33 2.88 -11.99 -2.33
C PRO A 33 4.28 -12.44 -1.95
N ARG A 34 4.70 -12.19 -0.70
CA ARG A 34 5.95 -12.81 -0.22
C ARG A 34 5.72 -14.31 -0.15
N SER A 35 6.66 -15.05 -0.76
CA SER A 35 6.56 -16.50 -0.91
C SER A 35 6.26 -17.17 0.43
N GLY A 36 5.14 -17.89 0.52
CA GLY A 36 4.70 -18.60 1.72
C GLY A 36 3.64 -17.90 2.59
N ASP A 37 3.32 -16.64 2.33
CA ASP A 37 2.30 -15.89 3.08
C ASP A 37 1.03 -15.69 2.23
N THR A 38 0.11 -16.65 2.27
CA THR A 38 -1.19 -16.57 1.59
C THR A 38 -2.20 -15.68 2.33
N GLY A 39 -1.87 -15.27 3.56
CA GLY A 39 -2.72 -14.43 4.39
C GLY A 39 -2.53 -12.94 4.17
N THR A 40 -1.60 -12.54 3.29
CA THR A 40 -1.23 -11.14 3.08
C THR A 40 -1.35 -10.73 1.63
N ALA A 41 -1.64 -9.45 1.42
CA ALA A 41 -1.55 -8.81 0.12
C ALA A 41 -0.47 -7.73 0.16
N ILE A 42 0.23 -7.52 -0.95
CA ILE A 42 1.18 -6.41 -1.07
C ILE A 42 0.59 -5.33 -1.95
N ILE A 43 0.71 -4.08 -1.52
CA ILE A 43 0.45 -2.91 -2.35
C ILE A 43 1.75 -2.14 -2.54
N ASP A 44 2.08 -1.88 -3.80
CA ASP A 44 3.24 -1.09 -4.18
C ASP A 44 2.77 0.27 -4.66
N ILE A 45 3.28 1.33 -4.06
CA ILE A 45 2.97 2.72 -4.40
C ILE A 45 4.20 3.27 -5.09
N SER A 46 4.13 3.44 -6.40
CA SER A 46 5.21 4.00 -7.20
C SER A 46 5.09 5.52 -7.27
N ASP A 47 6.21 6.14 -7.62
CA ASP A 47 6.29 7.59 -7.84
C ASP A 47 5.89 8.45 -6.63
N VAL A 48 6.30 8.00 -5.43
CA VAL A 48 6.07 8.77 -4.21
C VAL A 48 7.23 9.74 -4.00
N SER A 49 6.93 11.04 -3.92
CA SER A 49 7.88 12.06 -3.45
C SER A 49 7.93 12.06 -1.90
N GLU A 50 9.04 12.50 -1.32
CA GLU A 50 9.20 12.55 0.15
C GLU A 50 8.09 13.38 0.83
N ASP A 51 7.67 14.49 0.21
CA ASP A 51 6.59 15.33 0.74
C ASP A 51 5.22 14.63 0.76
N ARG A 52 5.02 13.64 -0.13
CA ARG A 52 3.76 12.89 -0.28
C ARG A 52 3.77 11.54 0.42
N GLU A 53 4.92 11.09 0.90
CA GLU A 53 5.05 9.84 1.63
C GLU A 53 4.14 9.80 2.88
N PRO A 54 4.12 10.81 3.77
CA PRO A 54 3.23 10.79 4.93
C PRO A 54 1.75 10.65 4.57
N GLU A 55 1.34 11.21 3.42
CA GLU A 55 -0.02 11.08 2.91
C GLU A 55 -0.33 9.66 2.44
N ALA A 56 0.57 9.03 1.68
CA ALA A 56 0.43 7.63 1.26
C ALA A 56 0.29 6.69 2.48
N PHE A 57 1.14 6.88 3.50
CA PHE A 57 1.06 6.14 4.77
C PHE A 57 -0.27 6.34 5.48
N ARG A 58 -0.77 7.58 5.55
CA ARG A 58 -2.06 7.90 6.18
C ARG A 58 -3.21 7.17 5.51
N ILE A 59 -3.26 7.20 4.17
CA ILE A 59 -4.30 6.53 3.39
C ILE A 59 -4.24 5.01 3.62
N VAL A 60 -3.05 4.42 3.56
CA VAL A 60 -2.87 3.00 3.81
C VAL A 60 -3.34 2.63 5.21
N LYS A 61 -2.94 3.37 6.24
CA LYS A 61 -3.39 3.11 7.62
C LYS A 61 -4.89 3.29 7.85
N GLN A 62 -5.53 4.20 7.12
CA GLN A 62 -6.98 4.43 7.21
C GLN A 62 -7.79 3.25 6.64
N HIS A 63 -7.33 2.63 5.55
CA HIS A 63 -8.05 1.56 4.87
C HIS A 63 -7.53 0.15 5.20
N ALA A 64 -6.28 0.04 5.63
CA ALA A 64 -5.61 -1.18 6.07
C ALA A 64 -4.77 -0.88 7.34
N PRO A 65 -5.40 -0.79 8.53
CA PRO A 65 -4.71 -0.36 9.76
C PRO A 65 -3.56 -1.30 10.17
N TYR A 66 -3.70 -2.59 9.86
CA TYR A 66 -2.68 -3.62 10.09
C TYR A 66 -1.63 -3.70 8.98
N ALA A 67 -1.66 -2.79 8.00
CA ALA A 67 -0.63 -2.75 6.99
C ALA A 67 0.71 -2.33 7.61
N ALA A 68 1.78 -3.02 7.26
CA ALA A 68 3.14 -2.68 7.64
C ALA A 68 3.89 -2.18 6.42
N ALA A 69 4.56 -1.04 6.53
CA ALA A 69 5.46 -0.59 5.47
C ALA A 69 6.66 -1.53 5.39
N LEU A 70 7.08 -1.80 4.17
CA LEU A 70 8.21 -2.64 3.84
C LEU A 70 9.36 -1.71 3.44
N HIS A 71 10.48 -1.85 4.14
CA HIS A 71 11.73 -1.16 3.85
C HIS A 71 12.51 -1.89 2.75
#